data_AF-A0A1I3I2T2-F1
#
_entry.id   AF-A0A1I3I2T2-F1
#
_cell.length_a   1.000
_cell.length_b   1.000
_cell.length_c   1.000
_cell.angle_alpha   90.00
_cell.angle_beta   90.00
_cell.angle_gamma   90.00
#
_symmetry.space_group_name_H-M   'P 1'
#
loop_
_entity.id
_entity.type
_entity.pdbx_description
1 polymer ?
#
loop_
_entity_poly.entity_id
_entity_poly.type
_entity_poly.pdbx_seq_one_letter_code
_entity_poly.pdbx_strand_id
1 'polypeptide(L)'
;MKAKSLKMFVAAFISLFVFTATMPVFAQTSDDEGKPQIQLIQPTNSCGVTVNNSPGGLGVKITQLTPGEPCEHAGLEVDDLIIAIETHPRQFEPVSTRRQLENALHNAHGNVRFIVQDHRTGDIFLIRVRLP
;
A
#
# COMPACT_ATOMS: atom_id res chain seq x y z
N MET A 1 -9.37 -42.07 39.73
CA MET A 1 -10.84 -41.89 39.67
C MET A 1 -11.08 -40.39 39.49
N LYS A 2 -11.49 -39.86 38.32
CA LYS A 2 -12.76 -39.97 37.60
C LYS A 2 -13.90 -39.18 38.26
N ALA A 3 -14.15 -37.97 37.74
CA ALA A 3 -15.44 -37.29 37.54
C ALA A 3 -15.12 -35.98 36.76
N LYS A 4 -15.47 -35.74 35.48
CA LYS A 4 -16.80 -35.71 34.79
C LYS A 4 -17.79 -34.89 35.63
N SER A 5 -18.41 -33.80 35.21
CA SER A 5 -19.08 -33.48 33.95
C SER A 5 -19.80 -32.12 34.13
N LEU A 6 -19.66 -31.16 33.20
CA LEU A 6 -20.70 -30.62 32.29
C LEU A 6 -22.02 -30.10 32.92
N LYS A 7 -22.39 -28.86 32.53
CA LYS A 7 -23.70 -28.12 32.53
C LYS A 7 -23.55 -26.81 33.32
N MET A 8 -23.95 -25.63 32.86
CA MET A 8 -25.01 -25.29 31.90
C MET A 8 -24.79 -23.87 31.35
N PHE A 9 -25.12 -23.69 30.06
CA PHE A 9 -25.43 -22.40 29.43
C PHE A 9 -26.67 -21.77 30.09
N VAL A 10 -26.77 -20.44 30.08
CA VAL A 10 -27.89 -19.64 29.53
C VAL A 10 -27.95 -18.26 30.21
N ALA A 11 -27.65 -17.27 29.37
CA ALA A 11 -28.23 -15.94 29.22
C ALA A 11 -28.64 -15.11 30.46
N ALA A 12 -27.96 -13.97 30.61
CA ALA A 12 -28.64 -12.71 30.90
C ALA A 12 -28.11 -11.64 29.93
N PHE A 13 -28.84 -11.45 28.83
CA PHE A 13 -28.74 -10.25 27.99
C PHE A 13 -29.34 -9.10 28.78
N ILE A 14 -28.51 -8.20 29.31
CA ILE A 14 -28.95 -6.86 29.71
C ILE A 14 -28.15 -5.88 28.87
N SER A 15 -28.78 -5.53 27.74
CA SER A 15 -28.47 -4.35 26.96
C SER A 15 -28.75 -3.11 27.81
N LEU A 16 -27.69 -2.39 28.19
CA LEU A 16 -27.74 -0.95 28.42
C LEU A 16 -26.31 -0.37 28.41
N PHE A 17 -25.65 -0.34 27.25
CA PHE A 17 -24.45 0.49 27.09
C PHE A 17 -24.89 1.89 26.64
N VAL A 18 -25.01 2.76 27.62
CA VAL A 18 -25.08 4.20 27.45
C VAL A 18 -23.75 4.66 26.85
N PHE A 19 -23.85 5.29 25.68
CA PHE A 19 -22.74 5.89 24.96
C PHE A 19 -22.35 7.21 25.65
N THR A 20 -21.35 7.18 26.52
CA THR A 20 -20.59 8.37 26.92
C THR A 20 -19.13 8.12 26.61
N ALA A 21 -18.71 8.51 25.41
CA ALA A 21 -17.33 8.47 24.98
C ALA A 21 -16.53 9.53 25.76
N THR A 22 -15.72 9.10 26.72
CA THR A 22 -14.58 9.86 27.21
C THR A 22 -13.35 8.98 27.09
N MET A 23 -12.80 8.88 25.88
CA MET A 23 -11.49 8.26 25.69
C MET A 23 -10.41 9.18 26.28
N PRO A 24 -9.47 8.65 27.08
CA PRO A 24 -8.26 9.39 27.42
C PRO A 24 -7.41 9.53 26.16
N VAL A 25 -7.18 10.79 25.78
CA VAL A 25 -6.28 11.23 24.73
C VAL A 25 -4.90 10.61 24.96
N PHE A 26 -4.42 9.84 23.97
CA PHE A 26 -3.00 9.49 23.86
C PHE A 26 -2.21 10.78 23.65
N ALA A 27 -1.64 11.32 24.73
CA ALA A 27 -0.62 12.35 24.66
C ALA A 27 0.73 11.67 24.37
N GLN A 28 1.06 11.51 23.09
CA GLN A 28 2.45 11.39 22.66
C GLN A 28 2.90 12.77 22.20
N THR A 29 3.41 13.55 23.15
CA THR A 29 4.25 14.71 22.88
C THR A 29 5.65 14.20 22.58
N SER A 30 5.96 14.02 21.30
CA SER A 30 7.33 14.12 20.82
C SER A 30 7.35 15.34 19.94
N ASP A 31 7.87 16.40 20.54
CA ASP A 31 8.08 17.71 19.96
C ASP A 31 8.96 17.57 18.73
N ASP A 32 8.40 17.82 17.55
CA ASP A 32 9.17 18.26 16.40
C ASP A 32 8.34 19.30 15.64
N GLU A 33 9.04 20.31 15.17
CA GLU A 33 8.60 21.68 15.07
C GLU A 33 7.39 21.93 14.15
N GLY A 34 6.55 22.87 14.60
CA GLY A 34 5.40 23.36 13.87
C GLY A 34 5.74 23.89 12.48
N LYS A 35 5.36 23.11 11.47
CA LYS A 35 4.92 23.65 10.19
C LYS A 35 3.59 22.97 9.85
N PRO A 36 2.48 23.69 9.65
CA PRO A 36 1.35 23.10 8.95
C PRO A 36 1.87 22.76 7.56
N GLN A 37 2.25 21.49 7.38
CA GLN A 37 2.39 20.96 6.05
C GLN A 37 0.96 20.94 5.54
N ILE A 38 0.56 22.02 4.86
CA ILE A 38 -0.46 21.93 3.83
C ILE A 38 0.05 20.75 3.01
N GLN A 39 -0.55 19.57 3.21
CA GLN A 39 -0.35 18.47 2.31
C GLN A 39 -0.92 19.05 1.03
N LEU A 40 -0.02 19.59 0.23
CA LEU A 40 -0.25 19.82 -1.17
C LEU A 40 -0.74 18.44 -1.59
N ILE A 41 -2.05 18.31 -1.80
CA ILE A 41 -2.61 17.24 -2.58
C ILE A 41 -1.98 17.51 -3.94
N GLN A 42 -0.74 17.06 -4.09
CA GLN A 42 -0.08 17.07 -5.37
C GLN A 42 -1.09 16.30 -6.22
N PRO A 43 -1.51 16.86 -7.36
CA PRO A 43 -2.22 16.07 -8.34
C PRO A 43 -1.20 15.02 -8.77
N THR A 44 -1.15 13.92 -8.03
CA THR A 44 -0.25 12.86 -8.34
C THR A 44 -0.92 12.20 -9.51
N ASN A 45 -0.31 12.34 -10.69
CA ASN A 45 -0.49 11.43 -11.82
C ASN A 45 0.02 10.03 -11.40
N SER A 46 -0.30 9.60 -10.18
CA SER A 46 0.21 8.42 -9.53
C SER A 46 -0.80 7.34 -9.74
N CYS A 47 -0.29 6.14 -9.96
CA CYS A 47 -1.12 4.95 -9.94
C CYS A 47 -1.61 4.57 -8.53
N GLY A 48 -1.40 5.40 -7.49
CA GLY A 48 -1.79 5.10 -6.11
C GLY A 48 -0.87 4.10 -5.41
N VAL A 49 0.44 4.18 -5.67
CA VAL A 49 1.44 3.29 -5.05
C VAL A 49 2.41 4.09 -4.17
N THR A 50 2.72 3.54 -3.00
CA THR A 50 3.86 3.97 -2.18
C THR A 50 4.92 2.87 -2.21
N VAL A 51 6.18 3.26 -2.43
CA VAL A 51 7.29 2.32 -2.57
C VAL A 51 8.49 2.69 -1.71
N ASN A 52 9.28 1.69 -1.35
CA ASN A 52 10.61 1.86 -0.78
C ASN A 52 11.67 1.28 -1.72
N ASN A 53 12.88 1.81 -1.68
CA ASN A 53 14.00 1.22 -2.41
C ASN A 53 14.24 -0.20 -1.89
N SER A 54 14.45 -1.16 -2.81
CA SER A 54 14.83 -2.51 -2.43
C SER A 54 16.25 -2.53 -1.84
N PRO A 55 16.48 -3.25 -0.71
CA PRO A 55 17.83 -3.41 -0.15
C PRO A 55 18.83 -4.02 -1.13
N GLY A 56 18.36 -4.84 -2.07
CA GLY A 56 19.19 -5.46 -3.11
C GLY A 56 19.59 -4.53 -4.25
N GLY A 57 19.15 -3.27 -4.25
CA GLY A 57 19.43 -2.28 -5.30
C GLY A 57 18.71 -2.50 -6.63
N LEU A 58 18.03 -3.64 -6.77
CA LEU A 58 17.15 -3.94 -7.90
C LEU A 58 15.70 -3.71 -7.51
N GLY A 59 15.02 -2.85 -8.25
CA GLY A 59 13.60 -2.61 -8.05
C GLY A 59 13.27 -1.68 -6.89
N VAL A 60 11.98 -1.38 -6.80
CA VAL A 60 11.36 -0.71 -5.65
C VAL A 60 10.21 -1.58 -5.15
N LYS A 61 10.17 -1.79 -3.84
CA LYS A 61 9.19 -2.65 -3.19
C LYS A 61 7.93 -1.85 -2.87
N ILE A 62 6.77 -2.37 -3.24
CA ILE A 62 5.48 -1.79 -2.89
C ILE A 62 5.23 -1.95 -1.39
N THR A 63 4.98 -0.83 -0.70
CA THR A 63 4.68 -0.83 0.73
C THR A 63 3.24 -0.47 1.03
N GLN A 64 2.57 0.22 0.11
CA GLN A 64 1.17 0.55 0.23
C GLN A 64 0.57 0.76 -1.15
N LEU A 65 -0.70 0.35 -1.29
CA LEU A 65 -1.54 0.67 -2.42
C LEU A 65 -2.76 1.43 -1.92
N THR A 66 -3.17 2.44 -2.67
CA THR A 66 -4.40 3.20 -2.41
C THR A 66 -5.56 2.43 -3.05
N PRO A 67 -6.61 2.07 -2.29
CA PRO A 67 -7.75 1.35 -2.84
C PRO A 67 -8.47 2.12 -3.94
N GLY A 68 -8.85 1.44 -5.02
CA GLY A 68 -9.56 2.05 -6.15
C GLY A 68 -8.66 2.84 -7.12
N GLU A 69 -7.36 2.88 -6.88
CA GLU A 69 -6.39 3.55 -7.77
C GLU A 69 -5.83 2.58 -8.83
N PRO A 70 -5.26 3.09 -9.95
CA PRO A 70 -4.86 2.27 -11.07
C PRO A 70 -3.94 1.09 -10.76
N CYS A 71 -2.96 1.24 -9.86
CA CYS A 71 -2.02 0.17 -9.53
C CYS A 71 -2.70 -0.98 -8.77
N GLU A 72 -3.63 -0.68 -7.85
CA GLU A 72 -4.41 -1.70 -7.16
C GLU A 72 -5.37 -2.40 -8.15
N HIS A 73 -6.09 -1.63 -8.98
CA HIS A 73 -6.97 -2.19 -10.01
C HIS A 73 -6.26 -3.09 -11.03
N ALA A 74 -4.97 -2.84 -11.29
CA ALA A 74 -4.17 -3.66 -12.18
C ALA A 74 -3.82 -5.03 -11.57
N GLY A 75 -3.98 -5.20 -10.25
CA GLY A 75 -3.66 -6.42 -9.52
C GLY A 75 -2.26 -6.43 -8.90
N LEU A 76 -1.65 -5.26 -8.68
CA LEU A 76 -0.46 -5.19 -7.84
C LEU A 76 -0.82 -5.44 -6.39
N GLU A 77 0.13 -6.00 -5.65
CA GLU A 77 -0.02 -6.25 -4.22
C GLU A 77 1.09 -5.58 -3.41
N VAL A 78 0.86 -5.44 -2.10
CA VAL A 78 1.91 -5.04 -1.17
C VAL A 78 3.00 -6.12 -1.17
N ASP A 79 4.25 -5.68 -1.01
CA ASP A 79 5.49 -6.47 -1.08
C ASP A 79 5.95 -6.90 -2.48
N ASP A 80 5.15 -6.70 -3.53
CA ASP A 80 5.63 -6.90 -4.90
C ASP A 80 6.79 -5.95 -5.21
N LEU A 81 7.68 -6.39 -6.11
CA LEU A 81 8.86 -5.63 -6.50
C LEU A 81 8.73 -5.12 -7.94
N ILE A 82 8.60 -3.81 -8.11
CA ILE A 82 8.60 -3.18 -9.43
C ILE A 82 10.05 -3.08 -9.91
N ILE A 83 10.37 -3.77 -10.99
CA ILE A 83 11.74 -3.88 -11.53
C ILE A 83 11.95 -2.87 -12.66
N ALA A 84 10.95 -2.70 -13.53
CA ALA A 84 11.05 -1.82 -14.69
C ALA A 84 9.69 -1.27 -15.10
N ILE A 85 9.71 -0.16 -15.84
CA ILE A 85 8.53 0.51 -16.38
C ILE A 85 8.72 0.79 -17.87
N GLU A 86 7.65 0.65 -18.65
CA GLU A 86 7.63 1.04 -20.06
C GLU A 86 7.61 2.57 -20.19
N THR A 87 8.67 3.15 -20.75
CA THR A 87 8.76 4.61 -20.97
C THR A 87 8.44 5.01 -22.41
N HIS A 88 8.64 4.09 -23.36
CA HIS A 88 8.29 4.23 -24.77
C HIS A 88 7.74 2.91 -25.30
N PRO A 89 7.01 2.89 -26.44
CA PRO A 89 6.46 1.66 -26.99
C PRO A 89 7.52 0.56 -27.16
N ARG A 90 7.37 -0.52 -26.39
CA ARG A 90 8.29 -1.68 -26.33
C ARG A 90 9.67 -1.39 -25.75
N GLN A 91 9.84 -0.33 -24.98
CA GLN A 91 11.08 0.00 -24.27
C GLN A 91 10.84 0.06 -22.77
N PHE A 92 11.58 -0.75 -22.01
CA PHE A 92 11.51 -0.82 -20.56
C PHE A 92 12.77 -0.23 -19.96
N GLU A 93 12.59 0.67 -18.99
CA GLU A 93 13.68 1.24 -18.21
C GLU A 93 13.68 0.63 -16.81
N PRO A 94 14.84 0.21 -16.31
CA PRO A 94 14.95 -0.33 -14.95
C PRO A 94 14.68 0.76 -13.92
N VAL A 95 14.06 0.35 -12.83
CA VAL A 95 13.73 1.22 -11.70
C VAL A 95 14.47 0.69 -10.48
N SER A 96 15.43 1.45 -9.96
CA SER A 96 16.19 1.07 -8.75
C SER A 96 15.88 1.97 -7.55
N THR A 97 15.24 3.12 -7.79
CA THR A 97 14.93 4.08 -6.73
C THR A 97 13.51 4.60 -6.83
N ARG A 98 12.93 4.94 -5.67
CA ARG A 98 11.62 5.58 -5.57
C ARG A 98 11.50 6.79 -6.47
N ARG A 99 12.53 7.65 -6.49
CA ARG A 99 12.57 8.86 -7.34
C ARG A 99 12.50 8.52 -8.83
N GLN A 100 13.18 7.46 -9.28
CA GLN A 100 13.09 7.02 -10.68
C GLN A 100 11.68 6.55 -11.02
N LEU A 101 11.02 5.79 -10.13
CA LEU A 101 9.63 5.39 -10.33
C LEU A 101 8.71 6.59 -10.40
N GLU A 102 8.80 7.52 -9.44
CA GLU A 102 7.98 8.72 -9.37
C GLU A 102 8.13 9.58 -10.63
N ASN A 103 9.36 9.79 -11.08
CA ASN A 103 9.63 10.52 -12.33
C ASN A 103 9.07 9.80 -13.55
N ALA A 104 9.16 8.47 -13.60
CA ALA A 104 8.62 7.71 -14.72
C ALA A 104 7.09 7.77 -14.74
N LEU A 105 6.43 7.61 -13.59
CA LEU A 105 4.97 7.74 -13.45
C LEU A 105 4.48 9.16 -13.80
N HIS A 106 5.22 10.19 -13.38
CA HIS A 106 4.85 11.58 -13.67
C HIS A 106 4.77 11.88 -15.17
N ASN A 107 5.63 11.24 -15.97
CA ASN A 107 5.72 11.43 -17.41
C ASN A 107 4.88 10.43 -18.22
N ALA A 108 4.34 9.40 -17.56
CA ALA A 108 3.65 8.31 -18.22
C ALA A 108 2.13 8.51 -18.18
N HIS A 109 1.47 8.20 -19.29
CA HIS A 109 0.02 8.37 -19.45
C HIS A 109 -0.58 7.19 -20.21
N GLY A 110 -1.86 6.91 -19.95
CA GLY A 110 -2.58 5.84 -20.65
C GLY A 110 -2.12 4.44 -20.22
N ASN A 111 -1.99 3.51 -21.17
CA ASN A 111 -1.68 2.11 -20.86
C ASN A 111 -0.17 1.91 -20.74
N VAL A 112 0.32 1.84 -19.51
CA VAL A 112 1.74 1.66 -19.18
C VAL A 112 1.96 0.24 -18.68
N ARG A 113 3.04 -0.40 -19.12
CA ARG A 113 3.41 -1.75 -18.68
C ARG A 113 4.54 -1.70 -17.67
N PHE A 114 4.45 -2.55 -16.66
CA PHE A 114 5.47 -2.71 -15.63
C PHE A 114 5.97 -4.14 -15.65
N ILE A 115 7.25 -4.32 -15.37
CA ILE A 115 7.84 -5.62 -15.06
C ILE A 115 7.93 -5.71 -13.54
N VAL A 116 7.28 -6.72 -12.99
CA VAL A 116 7.07 -6.87 -11.55
C VAL A 116 7.44 -8.30 -11.15
N GLN A 117 8.07 -8.44 -10.00
CA GLN A 117 8.24 -9.72 -9.34
C GLN A 117 7.18 -9.87 -8.25
N ASP A 118 6.39 -10.93 -8.35
CA ASP A 118 5.36 -11.30 -7.37
C ASP A 118 6.04 -11.76 -6.07
N HIS A 119 5.59 -11.21 -4.94
CA HIS A 119 6.21 -11.51 -3.65
C HIS A 119 5.90 -12.92 -3.10
N ARG A 120 4.81 -13.56 -3.56
CA ARG A 120 4.34 -14.87 -3.08
C ARG A 120 5.09 -16.00 -3.75
N THR A 121 5.36 -15.85 -5.04
CA THR A 121 5.94 -16.88 -5.92
C THR A 121 7.38 -16.57 -6.31
N GLY A 122 7.76 -15.29 -6.33
CA GLY A 122 9.02 -14.82 -6.90
C GLY A 122 9.01 -14.73 -8.43
N ASP A 123 7.88 -15.04 -9.08
CA ASP A 123 7.75 -15.03 -10.53
C ASP A 123 7.79 -13.60 -11.07
N ILE A 124 8.44 -13.42 -12.22
CA ILE A 124 8.47 -12.14 -12.93
C ILE A 124 7.38 -12.14 -13.98
N PHE A 125 6.49 -11.15 -13.91
CA PHE A 125 5.40 -10.98 -14.84
C PHE A 125 5.30 -9.54 -15.33
N LEU A 126 4.57 -9.38 -16.44
CA LEU A 126 4.27 -8.09 -17.01
C LEU A 126 2.82 -7.72 -16.69
N ILE A 127 2.63 -6.56 -16.09
CA ILE A 127 1.32 -6.02 -15.73
C ILE A 127 1.06 -4.73 -16.50
N ARG A 128 -0.20 -4.52 -16.91
CA ARG A 128 -0.63 -3.30 -17.60
C ARG A 128 -1.46 -2.46 -16.64
N VAL A 129 -1.03 -1.22 -16.41
CA VAL A 129 -1.73 -0.24 -15.57
C VAL A 129 -2.22 0.89 -16.47
N ARG A 130 -3.47 1.33 -16.24
CA ARG A 130 -4.05 2.46 -16.96
C ARG A 130 -3.91 3.73 -16.12
N LEU A 131 -2.92 4.55 -16.45
CA LEU A 131 -2.66 5.83 -15.81
C LEU A 131 -3.56 6.94 -16.40
N PRO A 132 -3.92 7.94 -15.57
CA PRO A 132 -4.72 9.10 -16.00
C PRO A 132 -4.00 9.99 -17.05
#